data_AF-A0A437LPF8-F1
#
_entry.id   AF-A0A437LPF8-F1
#
_cell.length_a   1.000
_cell.length_b   1.000
_cell.length_c   1.000
_cell.angle_alpha   90.00
_cell.angle_beta   90.00
_cell.angle_gamma   90.00
#
_symmetry.space_group_name_H-M   'P 1'
#
loop_
_entity.id
_entity.type
_entity.pdbx_description
1 polymer ?
#
loop_
_entity_poly.entity_id
_entity_poly.type
_entity_poly.pdbx_seq_one_letter_code
_entity_poly.pdbx_strand_id
1 'polypeptide(L)'
;MARHDEISCDDLATMTGRPDAPSILDVRTEEDAGADPVTLPGAMRVRHDDAGGCLARASARGTVVVCHRGRKLSHGVAARLRDEGIPARVLAGGMVAWRAQGRPVTWHAAAHAVWVAGAERPDVACLWWAIRRYARPDARLLIVPAAEVADVAGRFAAHPLPPDMAALTGALGLDLPGPGAVWRDWQALDLGAALARLWPVPEARLAPAATVCDVLLARAAA
;
A
#
# COMPACT_ATOMS: atom_id res chain seq x y z
N MET A 1 -10.92 -27.11 -11.12
CA MET A 1 -9.69 -27.34 -10.34
C MET A 1 -8.90 -26.05 -10.31
N ALA A 2 -8.88 -25.32 -9.19
CA ALA A 2 -7.97 -24.20 -9.02
C ALA A 2 -6.54 -24.76 -9.06
N ARG A 3 -5.70 -24.28 -9.99
CA ARG A 3 -4.25 -24.49 -9.89
C ARG A 3 -3.84 -23.85 -8.57
N HIS A 4 -3.25 -24.62 -7.66
CA HIS A 4 -2.92 -24.19 -6.28
C HIS A 4 -1.97 -22.98 -6.18
N ASP A 5 -1.58 -22.39 -7.31
CA ASP A 5 -0.56 -21.36 -7.44
C ASP A 5 -1.12 -20.03 -7.95
N GLU A 6 -2.44 -19.91 -8.13
CA GLU A 6 -3.10 -18.68 -8.62
C GLU A 6 -4.18 -18.17 -7.64
N ILE A 7 -4.37 -16.85 -7.61
CA ILE A 7 -5.43 -16.14 -6.90
C ILE A 7 -6.26 -15.34 -7.91
N SER A 8 -7.59 -15.34 -7.78
CA SER A 8 -8.45 -14.55 -8.65
C SER A 8 -8.38 -13.06 -8.31
N CYS A 9 -8.75 -12.20 -9.26
CA CYS A 9 -8.85 -10.76 -9.01
C CYS A 9 -9.92 -10.44 -7.96
N ASP A 10 -11.03 -11.17 -7.94
CA ASP A 10 -12.11 -11.02 -6.97
C ASP A 10 -11.61 -11.34 -5.56
N ASP A 11 -10.95 -12.49 -5.38
CA ASP A 11 -10.41 -12.89 -4.08
C ASP A 11 -9.38 -11.87 -3.58
N LEU A 12 -8.44 -11.44 -4.43
CA LEU A 12 -7.45 -10.43 -4.04
C LEU A 12 -8.10 -9.08 -3.72
N ALA A 13 -9.14 -8.68 -4.45
CA ALA A 13 -9.86 -7.44 -4.20
C ALA A 13 -10.54 -7.45 -2.81
N THR A 14 -11.13 -8.58 -2.39
CA THR A 14 -11.70 -8.70 -1.03
C THR A 14 -10.65 -8.63 0.08
N MET A 15 -9.39 -8.97 -0.24
CA MET A 15 -8.26 -8.90 0.70
C MET A 15 -7.61 -7.52 0.72
N THR A 16 -7.82 -6.70 -0.31
CA THR A 16 -7.16 -5.40 -0.45
C THR A 16 -7.58 -4.48 0.68
N GLY A 17 -6.61 -3.87 1.37
CA GLY A 17 -6.91 -3.03 2.52
C GLY A 17 -7.35 -3.78 3.77
N ARG A 18 -7.10 -5.10 3.90
CA ARG A 18 -7.25 -5.85 5.15
C ARG A 18 -5.95 -6.02 5.94
N PRO A 19 -5.97 -6.12 7.28
CA PRO A 19 -4.74 -6.13 8.09
C PRO A 19 -3.89 -7.37 7.81
N ASP A 20 -4.56 -8.44 7.38
CA ASP A 20 -4.01 -9.71 6.97
C ASP A 20 -3.86 -9.86 5.44
N ALA A 21 -3.92 -8.75 4.69
CA ALA A 21 -3.67 -8.76 3.25
C ALA A 21 -2.28 -9.34 2.94
N PRO A 22 -2.14 -10.14 1.87
CA PRO A 22 -0.83 -10.63 1.46
C PRO A 22 0.05 -9.47 0.98
N SER A 23 1.36 -9.65 1.04
CA SER A 23 2.27 -8.76 0.31
C SER A 23 2.04 -8.90 -1.20
N ILE A 24 2.06 -7.78 -1.93
CA ILE A 24 1.86 -7.79 -3.38
C ILE A 24 3.16 -7.33 -4.05
N LEU A 25 3.74 -8.19 -4.88
CA LEU A 25 4.94 -7.88 -5.66
C LEU A 25 4.57 -7.63 -7.11
N ASP A 26 4.75 -6.39 -7.58
CA ASP A 26 4.63 -6.05 -8.99
C ASP A 26 5.98 -6.26 -9.68
N VAL A 27 6.07 -7.30 -10.50
CA VAL A 27 7.28 -7.72 -11.21
C VAL A 27 7.23 -7.41 -12.72
N ARG A 28 6.36 -6.48 -13.12
CA ARG A 28 6.34 -5.95 -14.49
C ARG A 28 7.70 -5.38 -14.87
N THR A 29 8.04 -5.51 -16.14
CA THR A 29 9.22 -4.84 -16.71
C THR A 29 8.98 -3.33 -16.74
N GLU A 30 10.04 -2.55 -16.84
CA GLU A 30 9.94 -1.08 -16.99
C GLU A 30 9.09 -0.67 -18.21
N GLU A 31 9.12 -1.46 -19.29
CA GLU A 31 8.30 -1.24 -20.47
C GLU A 31 6.80 -1.45 -20.18
N ASP A 32 6.41 -2.60 -19.62
CA ASP A 32 5.02 -2.92 -19.27
C ASP A 32 4.45 -1.91 -18.25
N ALA A 33 5.32 -1.45 -17.37
CA ALA A 33 5.04 -0.44 -16.36
C ALA A 33 4.90 0.98 -16.92
N GLY A 34 5.73 1.35 -17.89
CA GLY A 34 5.69 2.66 -18.53
C GLY A 34 4.46 2.80 -19.42
N ALA A 35 4.04 1.71 -20.07
CA ALA A 35 2.83 1.66 -20.89
C ALA A 35 1.54 1.73 -20.07
N ASP A 36 1.55 1.20 -18.84
CA ASP A 36 0.42 1.22 -17.92
C ASP A 36 0.88 1.69 -16.51
N PRO A 37 1.00 3.02 -16.28
CA PRO A 37 1.64 3.61 -15.11
C PRO A 37 0.78 3.60 -13.84
N VAL A 38 -0.03 2.55 -13.68
CA VAL A 38 -0.85 2.29 -12.49
C VAL A 38 -0.40 0.99 -11.82
N THR A 39 -0.67 0.84 -10.53
CA THR A 39 -0.29 -0.31 -9.70
C THR A 39 -1.49 -0.82 -8.91
N LEU A 40 -1.43 -2.07 -8.46
CA LEU A 40 -2.39 -2.56 -7.48
C LEU A 40 -2.21 -1.79 -6.16
N PRO A 41 -3.28 -1.50 -5.41
CA PRO A 41 -3.15 -0.89 -4.10
C PRO A 41 -2.29 -1.77 -3.17
N GLY A 42 -1.27 -1.17 -2.56
CA GLY A 42 -0.31 -1.83 -1.67
C GLY A 42 0.77 -2.65 -2.39
N ALA A 43 0.82 -2.63 -3.73
CA ALA A 43 1.85 -3.34 -4.48
C ALA A 43 3.22 -2.66 -4.37
N MET A 44 4.25 -3.45 -4.13
CA MET A 44 5.64 -3.02 -4.19
C MET A 44 6.26 -3.48 -5.50
N ARG A 45 6.80 -2.53 -6.28
CA ARG A 45 7.53 -2.88 -7.49
C ARG A 45 8.89 -3.48 -7.13
N VAL A 46 9.21 -4.59 -7.77
CA VAL A 46 10.52 -5.23 -7.69
C VAL A 46 10.81 -5.94 -9.00
N ARG A 47 12.05 -5.88 -9.49
CA ARG A 47 12.39 -6.56 -10.73
C ARG A 47 12.28 -8.07 -10.55
N HIS A 48 11.75 -8.77 -11.56
CA HIS A 48 11.61 -10.23 -11.51
C HIS A 48 12.95 -10.96 -11.30
N ASP A 49 14.05 -10.41 -11.81
CA ASP A 49 15.40 -10.95 -11.73
C ASP A 49 16.14 -10.59 -10.42
N ASP A 50 15.61 -9.68 -9.61
CA ASP A 50 16.16 -9.32 -8.30
C ASP A 50 15.66 -10.29 -7.22
N ALA A 51 16.35 -11.42 -7.07
CA ALA A 51 16.02 -12.44 -6.08
C ALA A 51 15.98 -11.91 -4.64
N GLY A 52 17.02 -11.16 -4.24
CA GLY A 52 17.13 -10.58 -2.91
C GLY A 52 16.04 -9.55 -2.65
N GLY A 53 15.76 -8.68 -3.62
CA GLY A 53 14.71 -7.68 -3.51
C GLY A 53 13.30 -8.28 -3.42
N CYS A 54 13.03 -9.37 -4.14
CA CYS A 54 11.77 -10.10 -4.03
C CYS A 54 11.62 -10.73 -2.66
N LEU A 55 12.68 -11.40 -2.17
CA LEU A 55 12.69 -12.05 -0.86
C LEU A 55 12.46 -11.05 0.27
N ALA A 56 13.15 -9.91 0.23
CA ALA A 56 13.04 -8.85 1.24
C ALA A 56 11.65 -8.21 1.34
N ARG A 57 10.83 -8.31 0.29
CA ARG A 57 9.47 -7.73 0.21
C ARG A 57 8.36 -8.75 0.36
N ALA A 58 8.70 -10.04 0.30
CA ALA A 58 7.77 -11.11 0.49
C ALA A 58 7.38 -11.23 1.97
N SER A 59 6.17 -11.72 2.22
CA SER A 59 5.65 -11.92 3.57
C SER A 59 5.41 -13.40 3.85
N ALA A 60 5.81 -13.83 5.05
CA ALA A 60 5.52 -15.17 5.55
C ALA A 60 4.00 -15.44 5.70
N ARG A 61 3.18 -14.39 5.79
CA ARG A 61 1.71 -14.49 5.82
C ARG A 61 1.09 -14.77 4.44
N GLY A 62 1.88 -14.66 3.38
CA GLY A 62 1.44 -14.84 2.01
C GLY A 62 1.92 -13.72 1.10
N THR A 63 2.27 -14.10 -0.13
CA THR A 63 2.73 -13.21 -1.19
C THR A 63 1.93 -13.43 -2.46
N VAL A 64 1.51 -12.36 -3.11
CA VAL A 64 0.89 -12.39 -4.43
C VAL A 64 1.81 -11.70 -5.42
N VAL A 65 2.17 -12.41 -6.49
CA VAL A 65 3.05 -11.92 -7.53
C VAL A 65 2.23 -11.54 -8.77
N VAL A 66 2.44 -10.32 -9.24
CA VAL A 66 1.73 -9.73 -10.37
C VAL A 66 2.74 -9.41 -11.46
N CYS A 67 2.47 -9.86 -12.68
CA CYS A 67 3.11 -9.33 -13.88
C CYS A 67 2.02 -8.82 -14.84
N HIS A 68 2.41 -8.40 -16.04
CA HIS A 68 1.47 -7.79 -16.98
C HIS A 68 0.27 -8.71 -17.32
N ARG A 69 0.51 -10.00 -17.59
CA ARG A 69 -0.52 -10.98 -18.01
C ARG A 69 -0.68 -12.21 -17.11
N GLY A 70 -0.03 -12.24 -15.95
CA GLY A 70 -0.07 -13.41 -15.04
C GLY A 70 0.57 -14.66 -15.64
N ARG A 71 1.73 -14.53 -16.29
CA ARG A 71 2.42 -15.62 -17.00
C ARG A 71 3.85 -15.84 -16.45
N LYS A 72 4.82 -16.04 -17.35
CA LYS A 72 6.21 -16.45 -17.08
C LYS A 72 6.91 -15.72 -15.92
N LEU A 73 6.82 -14.38 -15.87
CA LEU A 73 7.53 -13.59 -14.85
C LEU A 73 6.95 -13.84 -13.45
N SER A 74 5.63 -13.74 -13.30
CA SER A 74 4.98 -13.93 -12.00
C SER A 74 5.07 -15.38 -11.53
N HIS A 75 4.91 -16.36 -12.43
CA HIS A 75 5.09 -17.77 -12.06
C HIS A 75 6.54 -18.10 -11.67
N GLY A 76 7.54 -17.57 -12.38
CA GLY A 76 8.95 -17.79 -12.06
C GLY A 76 9.32 -17.23 -10.69
N VAL A 77 8.90 -15.99 -10.40
CA VAL A 77 9.14 -15.37 -9.08
C VAL A 77 8.37 -16.10 -7.97
N ALA A 78 7.11 -16.47 -8.19
CA ALA A 78 6.33 -17.22 -7.21
C ALA A 78 6.91 -18.62 -6.95
N ALA A 79 7.44 -19.29 -7.97
CA ALA A 79 8.14 -20.57 -7.80
C ALA A 79 9.41 -20.40 -6.95
N ARG A 80 10.23 -19.38 -7.23
CA ARG A 80 11.43 -19.07 -6.43
C ARG A 80 11.09 -18.78 -4.97
N LEU A 81 10.06 -17.97 -4.71
CA LEU A 81 9.64 -17.68 -3.33
C LEU A 81 9.18 -18.95 -2.59
N ARG A 82 8.49 -19.87 -3.28
CA ARG A 82 8.08 -21.15 -2.69
C ARG A 82 9.25 -22.10 -2.42
N ASP A 83 10.26 -22.08 -3.27
CA ASP A 83 11.52 -22.81 -3.05
C ASP A 83 12.21 -22.35 -1.76
N GLU A 84 12.13 -21.04 -1.47
CA GLU A 84 12.58 -20.42 -0.21
C GLU A 84 11.59 -20.60 0.97
N GLY A 85 10.55 -21.44 0.81
CA GLY A 85 9.56 -21.73 1.86
C GLY A 85 8.51 -20.63 2.07
N ILE A 86 8.45 -19.62 1.21
CA ILE A 86 7.47 -18.52 1.33
C ILE A 86 6.20 -18.86 0.54
N PRO A 87 5.00 -18.78 1.15
CA PRO A 87 3.75 -18.98 0.43
C PRO A 87 3.55 -17.90 -0.62
N ALA A 88 3.61 -18.26 -1.91
CA ALA A 88 3.43 -17.34 -3.02
C ALA A 88 2.39 -17.84 -4.03
N ARG A 89 1.51 -16.93 -4.45
CA ARG A 89 0.49 -17.14 -5.50
C ARG A 89 0.65 -16.11 -6.62
N VAL A 90 0.13 -16.40 -7.80
CA VAL A 90 0.13 -15.51 -8.96
C VAL A 90 -1.26 -14.91 -9.14
N LEU A 91 -1.34 -13.61 -9.40
CA LEU A 91 -2.61 -13.01 -9.80
C LEU A 91 -3.04 -13.52 -11.18
N ALA A 92 -4.16 -14.24 -11.22
CA ALA A 92 -4.72 -14.80 -12.45
C ALA A 92 -4.97 -13.67 -13.48
N GLY A 93 -4.39 -13.81 -14.66
CA GLY A 93 -4.49 -12.81 -15.75
C GLY A 93 -3.69 -11.52 -15.54
N GLY A 94 -3.00 -11.36 -14.40
CA GLY A 94 -2.11 -10.23 -14.12
C GLY A 94 -2.80 -8.86 -14.09
N MET A 95 -2.01 -7.81 -14.29
CA MET A 95 -2.51 -6.43 -14.33
C MET A 95 -3.60 -6.23 -15.38
N VAL A 96 -3.48 -6.87 -16.55
CA VAL A 96 -4.50 -6.76 -17.62
C VAL A 96 -5.88 -7.21 -17.13
N ALA A 97 -5.97 -8.36 -16.46
CA ALA A 97 -7.25 -8.84 -15.94
C ALA A 97 -7.78 -7.95 -14.79
N TRP A 98 -6.90 -7.49 -13.90
CA TRP A 98 -7.26 -6.56 -12.83
C TRP A 98 -7.91 -5.28 -13.37
N ARG A 99 -7.28 -4.67 -14.39
CA ARG A 99 -7.78 -3.48 -15.07
C ARG A 99 -9.09 -3.73 -15.81
N ALA A 100 -9.19 -4.84 -16.55
CA ALA A 100 -10.38 -5.19 -17.31
C ALA A 100 -11.63 -5.38 -16.42
N GLN A 101 -11.43 -5.76 -15.15
CA GLN A 101 -12.49 -5.90 -14.16
C GLN A 101 -12.82 -4.61 -13.40
N GLY A 102 -12.23 -3.47 -13.77
CA GLY A 102 -12.47 -2.18 -13.11
C GLY A 102 -12.03 -2.15 -11.66
N ARG A 103 -11.05 -2.99 -11.27
CA ARG A 103 -10.56 -3.04 -9.89
C ARG A 103 -9.74 -1.79 -9.54
N PRO A 104 -9.73 -1.35 -8.27
CA PRO A 104 -9.03 -0.14 -7.85
C PRO A 104 -7.54 -0.19 -8.18
N VAL A 105 -6.97 0.96 -8.51
CA VAL A 105 -5.53 1.12 -8.79
C VAL A 105 -4.98 2.35 -8.10
N THR A 106 -3.67 2.37 -7.90
CA THR A 106 -2.88 3.55 -7.51
C THR A 106 -2.04 4.03 -8.68
N TRP A 107 -1.73 5.32 -8.73
CA TRP A 107 -0.74 5.81 -9.70
C TRP A 107 0.67 5.58 -9.19
N HIS A 108 1.52 4.99 -10.05
CA HIS A 108 2.90 4.66 -9.72
C HIS A 108 3.70 5.89 -9.24
N ALA A 109 3.45 7.05 -9.84
CA ALA A 109 4.15 8.30 -9.54
C ALA A 109 3.88 8.83 -8.12
N ALA A 110 2.80 8.40 -7.47
CA ALA A 110 2.38 8.91 -6.17
C ALA A 110 2.79 8.03 -4.98
N ALA A 111 3.27 6.81 -5.24
CA ALA A 111 3.72 5.87 -4.21
C ALA A 111 5.16 6.20 -3.74
N HIS A 112 5.36 7.37 -3.14
CA HIS A 112 6.66 7.83 -2.65
C HIS A 112 7.19 6.92 -1.53
N ALA A 113 8.50 6.62 -1.57
CA ALA A 113 9.17 5.82 -0.55
C ALA A 113 9.32 6.57 0.78
N VAL A 114 9.46 7.89 0.71
CA VAL A 114 9.69 8.75 1.87
C VAL A 114 8.70 9.89 1.83
N TRP A 115 8.03 10.12 2.95
CA TRP A 115 7.08 11.20 3.17
C TRP A 115 7.62 12.10 4.28
N VAL A 116 7.28 13.39 4.23
CA VAL A 116 7.71 14.36 5.24
C VAL A 116 6.53 15.16 5.76
N ALA A 117 6.45 15.32 7.08
CA ALA A 117 5.41 16.12 7.73
C ALA A 117 6.03 17.09 8.75
N GLY A 118 5.42 18.26 8.89
CA GLY A 118 5.90 19.36 9.73
C GLY A 118 5.55 19.25 11.22
N ALA A 119 4.76 18.25 11.61
CA ALA A 119 4.30 18.08 12.98
C ALA A 119 3.79 16.65 13.23
N GLU A 120 3.97 16.18 14.47
CA GLU A 120 3.36 14.94 14.94
C GLU A 120 1.91 15.17 15.36
N ARG A 121 1.01 15.18 14.37
CA ARG A 121 -0.42 15.30 14.62
C ARG A 121 -1.15 13.97 14.40
N PRO A 122 -2.39 13.83 14.88
CA PRO A 122 -3.07 12.54 14.77
C PRO A 122 -3.65 12.24 13.39
N ASP A 123 -4.06 13.27 12.67
CA ASP A 123 -4.40 13.22 11.25
C ASP A 123 -3.23 12.66 10.43
N VAL A 124 -1.98 13.03 10.77
CA VAL A 124 -0.77 12.49 10.16
C VAL A 124 -0.66 10.97 10.34
N ALA A 125 -1.01 10.42 11.52
CA ALA A 125 -0.97 8.98 11.75
C ALA A 125 -1.99 8.21 10.89
N CYS A 126 -3.19 8.78 10.69
CA CYS A 126 -4.23 8.18 9.85
C CYS A 126 -3.89 8.26 8.35
N LEU A 127 -3.39 9.42 7.88
CA LEU A 127 -2.84 9.57 6.52
C LEU A 127 -1.70 8.57 6.28
N TRP A 128 -0.84 8.41 7.29
CA TRP A 128 0.29 7.50 7.24
C TRP A 128 -0.13 6.03 7.14
N TRP A 129 -1.13 5.63 7.93
CA TRP A 129 -1.76 4.31 7.80
C TRP A 129 -2.28 4.08 6.38
N ALA A 130 -2.97 5.05 5.79
CA ALA A 130 -3.53 4.92 4.44
C ALA A 130 -2.43 4.76 3.38
N ILE A 131 -1.34 5.53 3.46
CA ILE A 131 -0.18 5.40 2.58
C ILE A 131 0.40 3.99 2.68
N ARG A 132 0.73 3.52 3.89
CA ARG A 132 1.33 2.20 4.07
C ARG A 132 0.42 1.07 3.62
N ARG A 133 -0.89 1.28 3.70
CA ARG A 133 -1.87 0.27 3.34
C ARG A 133 -2.16 0.17 1.86
N TYR A 134 -2.33 1.31 1.21
CA TYR A 134 -2.86 1.36 -0.15
C TYR A 134 -1.85 1.85 -1.17
N ALA A 135 -0.84 2.63 -0.78
CA ALA A 135 0.19 3.09 -1.70
C ALA A 135 1.44 2.20 -1.62
N ARG A 136 2.03 2.08 -0.42
CA ARG A 136 3.37 1.52 -0.28
C ARG A 136 3.67 1.01 1.14
N PRO A 137 3.66 -0.32 1.37
CA PRO A 137 3.87 -0.92 2.70
C PRO A 137 5.18 -0.56 3.41
N ASP A 138 6.25 -0.34 2.63
CA ASP A 138 7.60 -0.01 3.09
C ASP A 138 7.89 1.50 3.12
N ALA A 139 6.88 2.35 2.92
CA ALA A 139 7.06 3.79 2.98
C ALA A 139 7.60 4.20 4.37
N ARG A 140 8.40 5.27 4.39
CA ARG A 140 8.92 5.92 5.60
C ARG A 140 8.34 7.32 5.79
N LEU A 141 8.14 7.73 7.04
CA LEU A 141 7.69 9.07 7.40
C LEU A 141 8.79 9.80 8.17
N LEU A 142 9.19 10.97 7.69
CA LEU A 142 10.08 11.90 8.36
C LEU A 142 9.24 12.98 9.04
N ILE A 143 9.49 13.21 10.33
CA ILE A 143 8.91 14.36 11.03
C ILE A 143 10.01 15.38 11.25
N VAL A 144 9.75 16.59 10.80
CA VAL A 144 10.69 17.72 10.88
C VAL A 144 9.94 18.97 11.30
N PRO A 145 10.61 20.04 11.76
CA PRO A 145 9.97 21.32 11.97
C PRO A 145 9.26 21.79 10.69
N ALA A 146 8.08 22.40 10.83
CA ALA A 146 7.26 22.79 9.67
C ALA A 146 7.99 23.65 8.63
N ALA A 147 8.92 24.51 9.07
CA ALA A 147 9.74 25.33 8.19
C ALA A 147 10.71 24.52 7.30
N GLU A 148 11.14 23.34 7.75
CA GLU A 148 12.14 22.49 7.08
C GLU A 148 11.50 21.52 6.07
N VAL A 149 10.16 21.41 6.04
CA VAL A 149 9.46 20.40 5.23
C VAL A 149 9.84 20.50 3.74
N ALA A 150 9.89 21.71 3.19
CA ALA A 150 10.20 21.92 1.77
C ALA A 150 11.66 21.55 1.44
N ASP A 151 12.60 21.93 2.29
CA ASP A 151 14.03 21.66 2.09
C ASP A 151 14.34 20.17 2.25
N VAL A 152 13.73 19.52 3.23
CA VAL A 152 13.86 18.07 3.44
C VAL A 152 13.21 17.30 2.28
N ALA A 153 12.04 17.74 1.79
CA ALA A 153 11.40 17.14 0.62
C ALA A 153 12.35 17.14 -0.59
N GLY A 154 12.98 18.28 -0.89
CA GLY A 154 13.91 18.41 -2.01
C GLY A 154 15.18 17.56 -1.84
N ARG A 155 15.78 17.54 -0.65
CA ARG A 155 17.08 16.88 -0.42
C ARG A 155 17.01 15.38 -0.19
N PHE A 156 15.91 14.89 0.39
CA PHE A 156 15.74 13.47 0.74
C PHE A 156 14.87 12.71 -0.26
N ALA A 157 14.53 13.33 -1.40
CA ALA A 157 13.54 12.80 -2.35
C ALA A 157 12.23 12.40 -1.64
N ALA A 158 11.85 13.18 -0.63
CA ALA A 158 10.67 12.96 0.18
C ALA A 158 9.50 13.79 -0.35
N HIS A 159 8.28 13.31 -0.14
CA HIS A 159 7.08 14.03 -0.55
C HIS A 159 6.38 14.65 0.65
N PRO A 160 6.02 15.95 0.60
CA PRO A 160 5.21 16.56 1.66
C PRO A 160 3.90 15.80 1.85
N LEU A 161 3.57 15.51 3.10
CA LEU A 161 2.31 14.86 3.43
C LEU A 161 1.14 15.82 3.12
N PRO A 162 0.09 15.36 2.42
CA PRO A 162 -1.11 16.17 2.18
C PRO A 162 -1.80 16.58 3.48
N PRO A 163 -2.61 17.66 3.45
CA PRO A 163 -3.26 18.18 4.65
C PRO A 163 -4.42 17.28 5.16
N ASP A 164 -5.01 16.47 4.29
CA ASP A 164 -6.15 15.60 4.61
C ASP A 164 -6.24 14.38 3.67
N MET A 165 -7.17 13.46 3.98
CA MET A 165 -7.34 12.22 3.21
C MET A 165 -7.87 12.45 1.80
N ALA A 166 -8.66 13.50 1.55
CA ALA A 166 -9.19 13.78 0.22
C ALA A 166 -8.06 14.23 -0.71
N ALA A 167 -7.16 15.08 -0.22
CA ALA A 167 -5.94 15.47 -0.90
C ALA A 167 -5.01 14.26 -1.11
N LEU A 168 -4.90 13.37 -0.12
CA LEU A 168 -4.11 12.14 -0.25
C LEU A 168 -4.68 11.18 -1.30
N THR A 169 -5.99 10.90 -1.29
CA THR A 169 -6.60 9.99 -2.27
C THR A 169 -6.54 10.59 -3.67
N GLY A 170 -6.72 11.91 -3.81
CA GLY A 170 -6.50 12.63 -5.06
C GLY A 170 -5.06 12.52 -5.55
N ALA A 171 -4.07 12.74 -4.69
CA ALA A 171 -2.65 12.63 -5.02
C ALA A 171 -2.24 11.19 -5.42
N LEU A 172 -2.76 10.18 -4.70
CA LEU A 172 -2.53 8.77 -5.01
C LEU A 172 -3.36 8.27 -6.20
N GLY A 173 -4.30 9.09 -6.68
CA GLY A 173 -5.42 8.72 -7.56
C GLY A 173 -6.07 7.40 -7.15
N LEU A 174 -6.22 7.23 -5.84
CA LEU A 174 -6.94 6.12 -5.24
C LEU A 174 -8.44 6.36 -5.38
N ASP A 175 -9.05 5.66 -6.33
CA ASP A 175 -10.50 5.51 -6.38
C ASP A 175 -10.90 4.30 -5.52
N LEU A 176 -10.94 4.52 -4.20
CA LEU A 176 -11.29 3.48 -3.24
C LEU A 176 -12.68 3.76 -2.64
N PRO A 177 -13.57 2.75 -2.58
CA PRO A 177 -14.70 2.80 -1.66
C PRO A 177 -14.19 2.70 -0.22
N GLY A 178 -14.61 3.60 0.66
CA GLY A 178 -14.39 3.46 2.12
C GLY A 178 -13.45 4.47 2.81
N PRO A 179 -12.30 4.92 2.26
CA PRO A 179 -11.37 5.80 2.99
C PRO A 179 -11.98 7.14 3.39
N GLY A 180 -12.89 7.70 2.57
CA GLY A 180 -13.63 8.91 2.91
C GLY A 180 -14.64 8.73 4.04
N ALA A 181 -15.19 7.53 4.24
CA ALA A 181 -16.03 7.22 5.40
C ALA A 181 -15.18 7.02 6.66
N VAL A 182 -14.08 6.24 6.55
CA VAL A 182 -13.11 6.05 7.63
C VAL A 182 -12.55 7.38 8.12
N TRP A 183 -12.23 8.30 7.22
CA TRP A 183 -11.72 9.62 7.59
C TRP A 183 -12.77 10.48 8.31
N ARG A 184 -14.02 10.49 7.82
CA ARG A 184 -15.11 11.22 8.49
C ARG A 184 -15.36 10.68 9.90
N ASP A 185 -15.38 9.35 10.06
CA ASP A 185 -15.60 8.73 11.37
C ASP A 185 -14.41 8.94 12.31
N TRP A 186 -13.18 8.90 11.80
CA TRP A 186 -11.97 9.23 12.56
C TRP A 186 -12.03 10.65 13.12
N GLN A 187 -12.44 11.63 12.30
CA GLN A 187 -12.62 13.02 12.71
C GLN A 187 -13.76 13.17 13.71
N ALA A 188 -14.92 12.53 13.45
CA ALA A 188 -16.10 12.64 14.30
C ALA A 188 -15.88 12.09 15.71
N LEU A 189 -15.05 11.06 15.85
CA LEU A 189 -14.77 10.41 17.13
C LEU A 189 -13.59 11.05 17.90
N ASP A 190 -12.93 12.08 17.35
CA ASP A 190 -11.73 12.73 17.90
C ASP A 190 -10.64 11.71 18.34
N LEU A 191 -10.59 10.56 17.67
CA LEU A 191 -9.68 9.45 17.99
C LEU A 191 -8.22 9.86 17.86
N GLY A 192 -8.00 10.83 16.98
CA GLY A 192 -6.73 11.47 16.82
C GLY A 192 -6.21 12.11 18.12
N ALA A 193 -6.97 13.04 18.70
CA ALA A 193 -6.54 13.71 19.93
C ALA A 193 -6.44 12.72 21.11
N ALA A 194 -7.30 11.71 21.15
CA ALA A 194 -7.23 10.64 22.15
C ALA A 194 -5.90 9.87 22.08
N LEU A 195 -5.46 9.46 20.89
CA LEU A 195 -4.19 8.77 20.69
C LEU A 195 -2.96 9.66 20.98
N ALA A 196 -3.04 10.96 20.66
CA ALA A 196 -1.97 11.92 20.91
C ALA A 196 -1.60 12.04 22.40
N ARG A 197 -2.60 11.90 23.28
CA ARG A 197 -2.44 12.03 24.74
C ARG A 197 -1.77 10.82 25.40
N LEU A 198 -1.74 9.68 24.70
CA LEU A 198 -1.39 8.39 25.28
C LEU A 198 -0.03 7.86 24.78
N TRP A 199 0.56 8.45 23.73
CA TRP A 199 1.73 7.84 23.07
C TRP A 199 2.66 8.82 22.32
N PRO A 200 4.00 8.76 22.49
CA PRO A 200 4.94 9.60 21.73
C PRO A 200 5.41 8.97 20.41
N VAL A 201 5.77 9.81 19.42
CA VAL A 201 6.29 9.53 18.06
C VAL A 201 5.38 8.76 17.07
N PRO A 202 5.41 9.06 15.74
CA PRO A 202 4.42 8.56 14.78
C PRO A 202 4.49 7.05 14.54
N GLU A 203 5.68 6.47 14.50
CA GLU A 203 5.85 5.02 14.32
C GLU A 203 5.13 4.25 15.43
N ALA A 204 5.19 4.80 16.64
CA ALA A 204 4.63 4.16 17.81
C ALA A 204 3.13 4.51 17.99
N ARG A 205 2.65 5.59 17.35
CA ARG A 205 1.22 5.85 17.10
C ARG A 205 0.62 4.96 15.99
N LEU A 206 1.43 4.44 15.07
CA LEU A 206 0.93 3.73 13.89
C LEU A 206 0.24 2.42 14.25
N ALA A 207 0.77 1.60 15.16
CA ALA A 207 0.14 0.32 15.50
C ALA A 207 -1.25 0.49 16.17
N PRO A 208 -1.41 1.37 17.19
CA PRO A 208 -2.72 1.70 17.74
C PRO A 208 -3.66 2.36 16.72
N ALA A 209 -3.17 3.35 15.95
CA ALA A 209 -3.96 4.05 14.95
C ALA A 209 -4.41 3.09 13.83
N ALA A 210 -3.54 2.18 13.39
CA ALA A 210 -3.87 1.18 12.39
C ALA A 210 -5.01 0.28 12.86
N THR A 211 -4.97 -0.16 14.12
CA THR A 211 -6.04 -0.98 14.71
C THR A 211 -7.37 -0.25 14.69
N VAL A 212 -7.37 1.04 15.06
CA VAL A 212 -8.57 1.88 15.04
C VAL A 212 -9.08 2.10 13.61
N CYS A 213 -8.19 2.46 12.68
CA CYS A 213 -8.53 2.61 11.26
C CYS A 213 -9.08 1.32 10.65
N ASP A 214 -8.54 0.17 11.01
CA ASP A 214 -9.00 -1.13 10.55
C ASP A 214 -10.42 -1.46 11.07
N VAL A 215 -10.73 -1.12 12.32
CA VAL A 215 -12.09 -1.23 12.89
C VAL A 215 -13.08 -0.32 12.16
N LEU A 216 -12.68 0.94 11.92
CA LEU A 216 -13.52 1.90 11.18
C LEU A 216 -13.76 1.44 9.74
N LEU A 217 -12.73 0.93 9.07
CA LEU A 217 -12.84 0.40 7.72
C LEU A 217 -13.77 -0.82 7.66
N ALA A 218 -13.65 -1.74 8.62
CA ALA A 218 -14.54 -2.90 8.71
C ALA A 218 -16.01 -2.49 8.92
N ARG A 219 -16.27 -1.44 9.71
CA ARG A 219 -17.62 -0.89 9.90
C ARG A 219 -18.17 -0.23 8.64
N ALA A 220 -17.35 0.51 7.92
CA ALA A 220 -17.76 1.19 6.69
C ALA A 220 -18.06 0.21 5.52
N ALA A 221 -17.53 -1.01 5.59
CA ALA A 221 -17.73 -2.06 4.59
C ALA A 221 -18.92 -3.00 4.90
N ALA A 222 -19.56 -2.86 6.08
CA ALA A 222 -20.71 -3.64 6.53
C ALA A 222 -22.03 -2.89 6.26
#